data_AF-A0A3D8RG40-F1
#
_entry.id   AF-A0A3D8RG40-F1
#
_cell.length_a   1.000
_cell.length_b   1.000
_cell.length_c   1.000
_cell.angle_alpha   90.00
_cell.angle_beta   90.00
_cell.angle_gamma   90.00
#
_symmetry.space_group_name_H-M   'P 1'
#
loop_
_entity.id
_entity.type
_entity.pdbx_description
1 polymer ?
#
loop_
_entity_poly.entity_id
_entity_poly.type
_entity_poly.pdbx_seq_one_letter_code
_entity_poly.pdbx_strand_id
1 'polypeptide(L)'
;MPMDPLKQSQLREEIELDSRLDFATVHRRRRLIPALSSLPWVLVVALSLLSIYLYRTASDRPGFNNGWETDFGPAKSALRIKQVRFTGSPGFTENGTFYVPNSGPVQYVGLPTPEIDEAWHELTKNRYIKITEEEAKNTWPENYRDFWDSNYNAYIAG
;
A
#
# COMPACT_ATOMS: atom_id res chain seq x y z
N MET A 1 -26.44 -62.70 -58.38
CA MET A 1 -26.19 -61.90 -59.60
C MET A 1 -24.87 -61.16 -59.42
N PRO A 2 -23.86 -61.37 -60.28
CA PRO A 2 -22.64 -60.58 -60.22
C PRO A 2 -22.95 -59.14 -60.62
N MET A 3 -22.48 -58.18 -59.82
CA MET A 3 -22.59 -56.76 -60.13
C MET A 3 -21.77 -56.44 -61.37
N ASP A 4 -22.32 -55.62 -62.25
CA ASP A 4 -21.66 -55.13 -63.46
C ASP A 4 -20.31 -54.46 -63.10
N PRO A 5 -19.18 -54.90 -63.69
CA PRO A 5 -17.86 -54.35 -63.40
C PRO A 5 -17.78 -52.84 -63.70
N LEU A 6 -18.57 -52.33 -64.66
CA LEU A 6 -18.63 -50.91 -64.93
C LEU A 6 -19.21 -50.14 -63.74
N LYS A 7 -20.27 -50.68 -63.12
CA LYS A 7 -20.92 -50.06 -61.97
C LYS A 7 -20.02 -50.07 -60.72
N GLN A 8 -19.19 -51.11 -60.55
CA GLN A 8 -18.20 -51.15 -59.48
C GLN A 8 -17.10 -50.10 -59.66
N SER A 9 -16.65 -49.86 -60.89
CA SER A 9 -15.62 -48.85 -61.17
C SER A 9 -16.12 -47.44 -60.85
N GLN A 10 -17.36 -47.11 -61.24
CA GLN A 10 -17.99 -45.81 -61.01
C GLN A 10 -18.20 -45.53 -59.52
N LEU A 11 -18.70 -46.51 -58.78
CA LEU A 11 -18.86 -46.40 -57.32
C LEU A 11 -17.53 -46.18 -56.60
N ARG A 12 -16.46 -46.83 -57.07
CA ARG A 12 -15.13 -46.67 -56.47
C ARG A 12 -14.57 -45.27 -56.72
N GLU A 13 -14.78 -44.73 -57.91
CA GLU A 13 -14.34 -43.38 -58.29
C GLU A 13 -15.10 -42.30 -57.52
N GLU A 14 -16.42 -42.49 -57.31
CA GLU A 14 -17.25 -41.59 -56.52
C GLU A 14 -16.84 -41.55 -55.04
N ILE A 15 -16.56 -42.72 -54.44
CA ILE A 15 -16.06 -42.82 -53.06
C ILE A 15 -14.66 -42.19 -52.93
N GLU A 16 -13.80 -42.41 -53.93
CA GLU A 16 -12.44 -41.84 -53.92
C GLU A 16 -12.48 -40.31 -54.10
N LEU A 17 -13.41 -39.80 -54.92
CA LEU A 17 -13.64 -38.36 -55.08
C LEU A 17 -14.20 -37.73 -53.80
N ASP A 18 -15.21 -38.34 -53.18
CA ASP A 18 -15.83 -37.86 -51.95
C ASP A 18 -14.81 -37.83 -50.79
N SER A 19 -14.01 -38.89 -50.65
CA SER A 19 -12.92 -38.93 -49.69
C SER A 19 -11.89 -37.82 -49.93
N ARG A 20 -11.53 -37.54 -51.19
CA ARG A 20 -10.59 -36.47 -51.55
C ARG A 20 -11.18 -35.08 -51.28
N LEU A 21 -12.48 -34.89 -51.50
CA LEU A 21 -13.18 -33.66 -51.19
C LEU A 21 -13.26 -33.43 -49.66
N ASP A 22 -13.50 -34.49 -48.89
CA ASP A 22 -13.48 -34.46 -47.42
C ASP A 22 -12.07 -34.16 -46.88
N PHE A 23 -11.03 -34.80 -47.40
CA PHE A 23 -9.65 -34.52 -46.97
C PHE A 23 -9.20 -33.09 -47.32
N ALA A 24 -9.62 -32.57 -48.48
CA ALA A 24 -9.33 -31.19 -48.88
C ALA A 24 -10.06 -30.15 -48.00
N THR A 25 -11.28 -30.46 -47.53
CA THR A 25 -12.07 -29.55 -46.68
C THR A 25 -11.65 -29.60 -45.21
N VAL A 26 -11.20 -30.75 -44.69
CA VAL A 26 -10.74 -30.90 -43.30
C VAL A 26 -9.46 -30.10 -42.99
N HIS A 27 -8.57 -29.90 -43.96
CA HIS A 27 -7.34 -29.12 -43.76
C HIS A 27 -7.53 -27.59 -43.83
N ARG A 28 -8.75 -27.10 -44.11
CA ARG A 28 -9.06 -25.67 -44.21
C ARG A 28 -9.83 -25.10 -43.02
N ARG A 29 -9.76 -25.73 -41.84
CA ARG A 29 -10.48 -25.28 -40.63
C ARG A 29 -9.60 -25.10 -39.38
N ARG A 30 -8.36 -24.63 -39.52
CA ARG A 30 -7.46 -24.47 -38.34
C ARG A 30 -6.64 -23.18 -38.20
N ARG A 31 -6.94 -22.10 -38.91
CA ARG A 31 -6.18 -20.83 -38.74
C ARG A 31 -7.01 -19.56 -38.87
N LEU A 32 -8.06 -19.39 -38.07
CA LEU A 32 -8.76 -18.10 -37.97
C LEU A 32 -9.12 -17.72 -36.52
N ILE A 33 -8.24 -17.98 -35.55
CA ILE A 33 -8.29 -17.29 -34.25
C ILE A 33 -6.88 -16.87 -33.79
N PRO A 34 -6.17 -15.93 -34.46
CA PRO A 34 -4.91 -15.42 -33.92
C PRO A 34 -5.07 -14.11 -33.11
N ALA A 35 -6.21 -13.41 -33.19
CA ALA A 35 -6.34 -12.08 -32.56
C ALA A 35 -6.87 -12.11 -31.12
N LEU A 36 -7.74 -13.07 -30.77
CA LEU A 36 -8.34 -13.13 -29.43
C LEU A 36 -7.37 -13.70 -28.37
N SER A 37 -6.34 -14.43 -28.80
CA SER A 37 -5.39 -15.09 -27.89
C SER A 37 -4.33 -14.16 -27.32
N SER A 38 -4.07 -13.01 -27.95
CA SER A 38 -3.08 -12.02 -27.50
C SER A 38 -3.68 -10.94 -26.61
N LEU A 39 -5.00 -10.72 -26.66
CA LEU A 39 -5.72 -9.77 -25.81
C LEU A 39 -5.44 -9.92 -24.30
N PRO A 40 -5.44 -11.13 -23.69
CA PRO A 40 -5.13 -11.26 -22.27
C PRO A 40 -3.69 -10.83 -21.94
N TRP A 41 -2.73 -11.07 -22.83
CA TRP A 41 -1.34 -10.65 -22.63
C TRP A 41 -1.17 -9.13 -22.70
N VAL A 42 -1.83 -8.48 -23.66
CA VAL A 42 -1.85 -7.01 -23.77
C VAL A 42 -2.49 -6.39 -22.54
N LEU A 43 -3.61 -6.97 -22.06
CA LEU A 43 -4.28 -6.50 -20.85
C LEU A 43 -3.39 -6.64 -19.61
N VAL A 44 -2.68 -7.76 -19.44
CA VAL A 44 -1.75 -7.96 -18.33
C VAL A 44 -0.62 -6.94 -18.36
N VAL A 45 -0.02 -6.68 -19.53
CA VAL A 45 1.02 -5.65 -19.66
C VAL A 45 0.47 -4.26 -19.33
N ALA A 46 -0.71 -3.90 -19.86
CA ALA A 46 -1.34 -2.62 -19.58
C ALA A 46 -1.65 -2.44 -18.08
N LEU A 47 -2.23 -3.46 -17.43
CA LEU A 47 -2.51 -3.44 -15.99
C LEU A 47 -1.24 -3.40 -15.16
N SER A 48 -0.17 -4.07 -15.59
CA SER A 48 1.14 -4.03 -14.90
C SER A 48 1.76 -2.64 -14.96
N LEU A 49 1.75 -2.02 -16.14
CA LEU A 49 2.23 -0.64 -16.32
C LEU A 49 1.41 0.36 -15.51
N LEU A 50 0.07 0.23 -15.53
CA LEU A 50 -0.81 1.05 -14.73
C LEU A 50 -0.56 0.85 -13.22
N SER A 51 -0.38 -0.39 -12.78
CA SER A 51 -0.05 -0.70 -11.37
C SER A 51 1.28 -0.07 -10.95
N ILE A 52 2.32 -0.17 -11.77
CA ILE A 52 3.62 0.48 -11.50
C ILE A 52 3.46 2.01 -11.42
N TYR A 53 2.72 2.60 -12.36
CA TYR A 53 2.45 4.03 -12.37
C TYR A 53 1.71 4.50 -11.11
N LEU A 54 0.65 3.78 -10.73
CA LEU A 54 -0.13 4.07 -9.52
C LEU A 54 0.70 3.86 -8.25
N TYR A 55 1.49 2.79 -8.18
CA TYR A 55 2.36 2.52 -7.03
C TYR A 55 3.36 3.63 -6.81
N ARG A 56 4.05 4.10 -7.86
CA ARG A 56 5.00 5.21 -7.76
C ARG A 56 4.32 6.51 -7.32
N THR A 57 3.17 6.80 -7.92
CA THR A 57 2.39 8.00 -7.57
C THR A 57 1.88 7.95 -6.13
N ALA A 58 1.57 6.77 -5.60
CA ALA A 58 1.13 6.58 -4.23
C ALA A 58 2.30 6.57 -3.23
N SER A 59 3.46 6.01 -3.60
CA SER A 59 4.63 5.92 -2.73
C SER A 59 5.33 7.26 -2.52
N ASP A 60 5.22 8.19 -3.48
CA ASP A 60 5.78 9.54 -3.37
C ASP A 60 4.95 10.47 -2.48
N ARG A 61 3.78 10.01 -2.01
CA ARG A 61 2.93 10.83 -1.13
C ARG A 61 3.50 10.86 0.30
N PRO A 62 3.41 12.00 0.98
CA PRO A 62 3.64 12.11 2.42
C PRO A 62 2.77 11.11 3.18
N GLY A 63 3.34 10.44 4.16
CA GLY A 63 2.65 9.41 4.93
C GLY A 63 3.52 8.83 6.04
N PHE A 64 3.08 7.68 6.56
CA PHE A 64 3.67 7.08 7.76
C PHE A 64 5.19 6.85 7.68
N ASN A 65 5.74 6.60 6.48
CA ASN A 65 7.15 6.26 6.30
C ASN A 65 8.07 7.48 6.08
N ASN A 66 7.55 8.57 5.55
CA ASN A 66 8.32 9.73 5.07
C ASN A 66 7.81 11.07 5.68
N GLY A 67 6.87 10.99 6.61
CA GLY A 67 6.24 12.12 7.28
C GLY A 67 5.05 12.68 6.50
N TRP A 68 4.05 13.17 7.21
CA TRP A 68 2.88 13.85 6.64
C TRP A 68 3.18 15.31 6.31
N GLU A 69 2.35 15.95 5.48
CA GLU A 69 2.47 17.38 5.17
C GLU A 69 2.45 18.26 6.43
N THR A 70 1.64 17.86 7.42
CA THR A 70 1.46 18.54 8.71
C THR A 70 2.58 18.29 9.71
N ASP A 71 3.49 17.35 9.45
CA ASP A 71 4.61 17.10 10.35
C ASP A 71 5.59 18.26 10.34
N PHE A 72 6.28 18.46 11.45
CA PHE A 72 7.37 19.42 11.56
C PHE A 72 8.44 19.13 10.50
N GLY A 73 8.50 20.00 9.49
CA GLY A 73 9.29 19.81 8.27
C GLY A 73 10.75 19.41 8.53
N PRO A 74 11.49 20.12 9.40
CA PRO A 74 12.87 19.80 9.72
C PRO A 74 13.09 18.39 10.28
N ALA A 75 12.12 17.86 11.04
CA ALA A 75 12.23 16.53 11.65
C ALA A 75 11.97 15.38 10.66
N LYS A 76 11.43 15.62 9.47
CA LYS A 76 11.07 14.56 8.51
C LYS A 76 12.25 13.65 8.15
N SER A 77 13.46 14.21 8.04
CA SER A 77 14.69 13.46 7.76
C SER A 77 15.10 12.51 8.90
N ALA A 78 14.70 12.84 10.14
CA ALA A 78 15.00 12.08 11.34
C ALA A 78 13.92 11.05 11.70
N LEU A 79 12.75 11.06 11.02
CA LEU A 79 11.67 10.12 11.30
C LEU A 79 12.12 8.67 11.08
N ARG A 80 11.81 7.81 12.05
CA ARG A 80 12.08 6.37 12.01
C ARG A 80 10.85 5.61 12.47
N ILE A 81 10.53 4.53 11.76
CA ILE A 81 9.42 3.66 12.14
C ILE A 81 9.91 2.62 13.13
N LYS A 82 9.18 2.50 14.24
CA LYS A 82 9.35 1.42 15.20
C LYS A 82 8.02 0.70 15.37
N GLN A 83 8.00 -0.59 15.06
CA GLN A 83 6.85 -1.43 15.37
C GLN A 83 6.86 -1.75 16.87
N VAL A 84 5.75 -1.47 17.55
CA VAL A 84 5.55 -1.80 18.96
C VAL A 84 4.23 -2.54 19.13
N ARG A 85 4.17 -3.45 20.09
CA ARG A 85 2.92 -4.11 20.46
C ARG A 85 2.11 -3.17 21.35
N PHE A 86 0.92 -2.79 20.90
CA PHE A 86 -0.03 -2.09 21.76
C PHE A 86 -0.62 -3.09 22.77
N THR A 87 -0.42 -2.85 24.06
CA THR A 87 -0.75 -3.83 25.11
C THR A 87 -2.07 -3.58 25.82
N GLY A 88 -2.69 -2.40 25.69
CA GLY A 88 -3.89 -2.11 26.47
C GLY A 88 -4.82 -1.08 25.86
N SER A 89 -6.10 -1.44 25.73
CA SER A 89 -7.18 -0.46 25.62
C SER A 89 -7.53 0.01 27.03
N PRO A 90 -7.61 1.32 27.29
CA PRO A 90 -8.05 1.81 28.58
C PRO A 90 -9.45 1.30 28.93
N GLY A 91 -9.67 1.02 30.20
CA GLY A 91 -10.94 0.58 30.76
C GLY A 91 -11.22 1.23 32.11
N PHE A 92 -12.41 0.96 32.64
CA PHE A 92 -12.83 1.42 33.96
C PHE A 92 -13.18 0.22 34.82
N THR A 93 -12.75 0.24 36.09
CA THR A 93 -13.22 -0.71 37.10
C THR A 93 -14.69 -0.42 37.45
N GLU A 94 -15.37 -1.36 38.12
CA GLU A 94 -16.75 -1.16 38.58
C GLU A 94 -16.91 0.07 39.49
N ASN A 95 -15.85 0.47 40.19
CA ASN A 95 -15.81 1.65 41.05
C ASN A 95 -15.47 2.95 40.28
N GLY A 96 -15.48 2.92 38.94
CA GLY A 96 -15.19 4.07 38.08
C GLY A 96 -13.71 4.44 38.00
N THR A 97 -12.80 3.62 38.53
CA THR A 97 -11.35 3.90 38.47
C THR A 97 -10.82 3.51 37.09
N PHE A 98 -10.14 4.44 36.44
CA PHE A 98 -9.49 4.20 35.16
C PHE A 98 -8.29 3.26 35.32
N TYR A 99 -8.14 2.28 34.42
CA TYR A 99 -6.98 1.40 34.37
C TYR A 99 -6.61 1.05 32.92
N VAL A 100 -5.34 0.69 32.70
CA VAL A 100 -4.85 0.17 31.43
C VAL A 100 -4.44 -1.30 31.66
N PRO A 101 -5.24 -2.28 31.19
CA PRO A 101 -4.85 -3.69 31.27
C PRO A 101 -3.56 -3.91 30.48
N ASN A 102 -2.58 -4.58 31.09
CA ASN A 102 -1.21 -4.73 30.58
C ASN A 102 -0.55 -3.38 30.27
N SER A 103 -0.57 -2.44 31.21
CA SER A 103 0.35 -1.29 31.13
C SER A 103 1.75 -1.84 30.82
N GLY A 104 2.47 -1.20 29.90
CA GLY A 104 3.89 -1.45 29.75
C GLY A 104 4.63 -1.24 31.08
N PRO A 105 5.97 -1.23 31.09
CA PRO A 105 6.72 -1.08 32.34
C PRO A 105 6.45 0.21 33.13
N VAL A 106 5.71 1.18 32.57
CA VAL A 106 5.44 2.50 33.16
C VAL A 106 3.95 2.67 33.47
N GLN A 107 3.63 3.10 34.69
CA GLN A 107 2.30 3.40 35.17
C GLN A 107 2.05 4.93 35.16
N TYR A 108 0.93 5.36 34.57
CA TYR A 108 0.59 6.79 34.44
C TYR A 108 -0.69 7.18 35.20
N VAL A 109 -1.40 6.20 35.77
CA VAL A 109 -2.74 6.38 36.34
C VAL A 109 -2.93 5.49 37.57
N GLY A 110 -3.81 5.89 38.47
CA GLY A 110 -4.12 5.17 39.70
C GLY A 110 -4.14 6.10 40.91
N LEU A 111 -3.90 5.53 42.09
CA LEU A 111 -3.66 6.32 43.29
C LEU A 111 -2.39 7.18 43.09
N PRO A 112 -2.39 8.47 43.46
CA PRO A 112 -1.20 9.30 43.33
C PRO A 112 -0.01 8.70 44.07
N THR A 113 1.09 8.48 43.35
CA THR A 113 2.36 8.05 43.93
C THR A 113 3.50 8.83 43.29
N PRO A 114 4.66 8.99 43.98
CA PRO A 114 5.83 9.67 43.41
C PRO A 114 6.29 9.07 42.08
N GLU A 115 6.12 7.76 41.87
CA GLU A 115 6.49 7.08 40.63
C GLU A 115 5.60 7.49 39.46
N ILE A 116 4.31 7.74 39.69
CA ILE A 116 3.39 8.25 38.66
C ILE A 116 3.76 9.68 38.29
N ASP A 117 4.10 10.52 39.28
CA ASP A 117 4.54 11.89 39.04
C ASP A 117 5.84 11.92 38.22
N GLU A 118 6.80 11.06 38.55
CA GLU A 118 8.03 10.91 37.77
C GLU A 118 7.75 10.39 36.36
N ALA A 119 6.85 9.42 36.19
CA ALA A 119 6.45 8.93 34.87
C ALA A 119 5.84 10.05 34.00
N TRP A 120 4.99 10.91 34.58
CA TRP A 120 4.46 12.09 33.91
C TRP A 120 5.54 13.13 33.61
N HIS A 121 6.47 13.36 34.55
CA HIS A 121 7.60 14.25 34.35
C HIS A 121 8.47 13.77 33.18
N GLU A 122 8.85 12.50 33.16
CA GLU A 122 9.65 11.88 32.11
C GLU A 122 8.96 11.89 30.74
N LEU A 123 7.63 11.77 30.71
CA LEU A 123 6.85 11.84 29.48
C LEU A 123 6.76 13.27 28.91
N THR A 124 6.72 14.28 29.79
CA THR A 124 6.47 15.67 29.41
C THR A 124 7.74 16.52 29.36
N LYS A 125 8.83 16.07 29.97
CA LYS A 125 10.12 16.75 29.91
C LYS A 125 10.57 16.83 28.46
N ASN A 126 11.10 17.99 28.07
CA ASN A 126 11.56 18.28 26.71
C ASN A 126 10.46 18.29 25.63
N ARG A 127 9.18 18.40 26.01
CA ARG A 127 8.09 18.62 25.04
C ARG A 127 8.34 19.86 24.16
N TYR A 128 8.91 20.89 24.76
CA TYR A 128 9.30 22.11 24.08
C TYR A 128 10.72 21.96 23.54
N ILE A 129 10.83 21.82 22.23
CA ILE A 129 12.12 21.70 21.55
C ILE A 129 12.61 23.07 21.11
N LYS A 130 13.92 23.28 21.27
CA LYS A 130 14.61 24.46 20.73
C LYS A 130 14.92 24.20 19.27
N ILE A 131 14.56 25.14 18.42
CA ILE A 131 14.80 25.07 16.98
C ILE A 131 15.58 26.29 16.52
N THR A 132 16.28 26.13 15.40
CA THR A 132 17.02 27.21 14.75
C THR A 132 16.06 28.21 14.08
N GLU A 133 16.55 29.41 13.77
CA GLU A 133 15.74 30.41 13.06
C GLU A 133 15.33 29.91 11.66
N GLU A 134 16.21 29.16 10.99
CA GLU A 134 15.96 28.54 9.69
C GLU A 134 14.83 27.51 9.76
N GLU A 135 14.83 26.66 10.79
CA GLU A 135 13.78 25.69 11.05
C GLU A 135 12.45 26.36 11.41
N ALA A 136 12.50 27.46 12.17
CA ALA A 136 11.33 28.26 12.50
C ALA A 136 10.75 28.92 11.24
N LYS A 137 11.58 29.51 10.37
CA LYS A 137 11.16 30.07 9.07
C LYS A 137 10.59 29.01 8.13
N ASN A 138 11.15 27.80 8.13
CA ASN A 138 10.62 26.71 7.32
C ASN A 138 9.23 26.26 7.79
N THR A 139 8.99 26.31 9.10
CA THR A 139 7.75 25.83 9.73
C THR A 139 6.65 26.89 9.72
N TRP A 140 7.01 28.14 10.02
CA TRP A 140 6.11 29.28 10.17
C TRP A 140 6.61 30.48 9.36
N PRO A 141 6.59 30.40 8.01
CA PRO A 141 7.22 31.40 7.15
C PRO A 141 6.71 32.83 7.40
N GLU A 142 5.42 32.97 7.73
CA GLU A 142 4.78 34.27 7.93
C GLU A 142 5.00 34.84 9.33
N ASN A 143 5.16 34.00 10.36
CA ASN A 143 5.11 34.43 11.75
C ASN A 143 6.11 33.74 12.69
N TYR A 144 7.23 33.22 12.17
CA TYR A 144 8.27 32.55 12.98
C TYR A 144 8.77 33.37 14.18
N ARG A 145 8.72 34.70 14.11
CA ARG A 145 9.14 35.61 15.19
C ARG A 145 8.29 35.50 16.45
N ASP A 146 7.02 35.10 16.33
CA ASP A 146 6.12 34.94 17.47
C ASP A 146 6.54 33.77 18.38
N PHE A 147 7.35 32.86 17.86
CA PHE A 147 7.82 31.65 18.56
C PHE A 147 9.19 31.84 19.24
N TRP A 148 9.72 33.06 19.28
CA TRP A 148 10.94 33.37 20.01
C TRP A 148 10.67 33.46 21.51
N ASP A 149 11.39 32.68 22.32
CA ASP A 149 11.33 32.76 23.77
C ASP A 149 12.63 33.38 24.32
N SER A 150 12.49 34.53 24.98
CA SER A 150 13.60 35.27 25.58
C SER A 150 14.24 34.57 26.77
N ASN A 151 13.50 33.72 27.49
CA ASN A 151 14.04 32.95 28.62
C ASN A 151 14.99 31.85 28.15
N TYR A 152 14.69 31.26 26.99
CA TYR A 152 15.50 30.18 26.40
C TYR A 152 16.51 30.66 25.36
N ASN A 153 16.41 31.94 24.96
CA ASN A 153 17.18 32.57 23.88
C ASN A 153 17.17 31.72 22.61
N ALA A 154 15.98 31.21 22.25
CA ALA A 154 15.77 30.28 21.15
C ALA A 154 14.32 30.34 20.64
N TYR A 155 14.09 29.84 19.42
CA TYR A 155 12.75 29.54 18.95
C TYR A 155 12.26 28.23 19.55
N ILE A 156 11.01 28.19 20.00
CA ILE A 156 10.42 27.03 20.68
C ILE A 156 9.27 26.43 19.86
N ALA A 157 9.25 25.11 19.72
CA ALA A 157 8.13 24.34 19.16
C ALA A 157 7.65 23.29 20.18
N GLY A 158 6.33 23.10 20.35
CA GLY A 158 5.76 22.06 21.23
C GLY A 158 4.27 22.21 21.57
#